data_AF-A0A068SEM3-F1
#
_entry.id   AF-A0A068SEM3-F1
#
_cell.length_a   1.000
_cell.length_b   1.000
_cell.length_c   1.000
_cell.angle_alpha   90.00
_cell.angle_beta   90.00
_cell.angle_gamma   90.00
#
_symmetry.space_group_name_H-M   'P 1'
#
loop_
_entity.id
_entity.type
_entity.pdbx_description
1 polymer ?
#
loop_
_entity_poly.entity_id
_entity_poly.type
_entity_poly.pdbx_seq_one_letter_code
_entity_poly.pdbx_strand_id
1 'polypeptide(L)'
;MDSPHGKFVDSLRLNGTTGRMNLLAKSPDYTPMLVTQKTKWLYEYEEKWIIEIIRDEIWDLELMDIPEKRQEFHIDLSDQEPHRVLYKVSARREEWTDRFADNLGLEIGQAPYWTPRDFLATETESAQKIMNMAQKISSILSSEVPQYWNTLM
;
A
#
# COMPACT_ATOMS: atom_id res chain seq x y z
N MET A 1 18.85 17.14 -8.85
CA MET A 1 18.95 17.21 -7.38
C MET A 1 18.67 18.62 -6.82
N ASP A 2 18.63 19.67 -7.65
CA ASP A 2 18.49 21.06 -7.15
C ASP A 2 17.05 21.52 -6.87
N SER A 3 16.05 20.65 -6.97
CA SER A 3 14.67 21.02 -6.61
C SER A 3 14.46 20.87 -5.09
N PRO A 4 13.55 21.64 -4.48
CA PRO A 4 13.15 21.46 -3.09
C PRO A 4 12.81 20.02 -2.72
N HIS A 5 12.08 19.34 -3.61
CA HIS A 5 11.71 17.92 -3.46
C HIS A 5 12.94 16.99 -3.51
N GLY A 6 13.92 17.27 -4.39
CA GLY A 6 15.15 16.49 -4.49
C GLY A 6 15.96 16.55 -3.19
N LYS A 7 16.18 17.76 -2.66
CA LYS A 7 16.87 17.97 -1.39
C LYS A 7 16.16 17.27 -0.22
N PHE A 8 14.83 17.31 -0.18
CA PHE A 8 14.05 16.61 0.84
C PHE A 8 14.21 15.08 0.73
N VAL A 9 14.11 14.52 -0.48
CA VAL A 9 14.30 13.08 -0.73
C VAL A 9 15.70 12.64 -0.28
N ASP A 10 16.74 13.42 -0.59
CA ASP A 10 18.12 13.13 -0.19
C ASP A 10 18.32 13.17 1.33
N SER A 11 17.40 13.80 2.08
CA SER A 11 17.40 13.82 3.55
C SER A 11 16.69 12.62 4.19
N LEU A 12 15.86 11.88 3.45
CA LEU A 12 15.06 10.77 4.02
C LEU A 12 15.94 9.64 4.55
N ARG A 13 15.69 9.19 5.78
CA ARG A 13 16.39 8.07 6.42
C ARG A 13 15.38 7.08 6.99
N LEU A 14 15.84 5.87 7.23
CA LEU A 14 15.10 4.88 8.01
C LEU A 14 15.78 4.71 9.36
N ASN A 15 14.99 4.52 10.41
CA ASN A 15 15.48 4.03 11.68
C ASN A 15 15.98 2.59 11.49
N GLY A 16 17.24 2.32 11.87
CA GLY A 16 17.88 1.03 11.64
C GLY A 16 17.32 -0.13 12.47
N THR A 17 16.56 0.15 13.53
CA THR A 17 15.97 -0.86 14.42
C THR A 17 14.52 -1.17 14.06
N THR A 18 13.71 -0.14 13.82
CA THR A 18 12.26 -0.30 13.58
C THR A 18 11.91 -0.32 12.09
N GLY A 19 12.79 0.17 11.22
CA GLY A 19 12.50 0.40 9.82
C GLY A 19 11.49 1.52 9.56
N ARG A 20 11.10 2.31 10.58
CA ARG A 20 10.24 3.48 10.39
C ARG A 20 11.01 4.68 9.83
N MET A 21 10.30 5.57 9.16
CA MET A 21 10.87 6.76 8.56
C MET A 21 11.42 7.72 9.64
N ASN A 22 12.59 8.27 9.35
CA ASN A 22 13.22 9.33 10.11
C ASN A 22 13.52 10.50 9.14
N LEU A 23 12.84 11.62 9.33
CA LEU A 23 12.81 12.72 8.37
C LEU A 23 12.88 14.09 9.05
N LEU A 24 13.27 15.11 8.30
CA LEU A 24 13.14 16.50 8.75
C LEU A 24 11.67 16.90 8.81
N ALA A 25 11.23 17.47 9.94
CA ALA A 25 9.88 18.01 10.09
C ALA A 25 9.58 19.12 9.07
N LYS A 26 10.61 19.91 8.79
CA LYS A 26 10.61 21.01 7.86
C LYS A 26 11.98 21.12 7.22
N SER A 27 12.00 21.32 5.91
CA SER A 27 13.19 21.77 5.19
C SER A 27 12.98 23.22 4.73
N PRO A 28 14.06 23.99 4.44
CA PRO A 28 13.94 25.39 4.05
C PRO A 28 12.96 25.64 2.89
N ASP A 29 12.89 24.69 1.95
CA ASP A 29 12.13 24.84 0.70
C ASP A 29 10.91 23.90 0.62
N TYR A 30 10.68 23.02 1.62
CA TYR A 30 9.62 22.02 1.60
C TYR A 30 9.19 21.60 3.01
N THR A 31 7.89 21.60 3.26
CA THR A 31 7.29 21.13 4.51
C THR A 31 6.40 19.92 4.20
N PRO A 32 6.77 18.71 4.62
CA PRO A 32 5.88 17.56 4.51
C PRO A 32 4.64 17.76 5.39
N MET A 33 3.45 17.46 4.85
CA MET A 33 2.19 17.52 5.61
C MET A 33 1.79 16.12 6.10
N LEU A 34 1.83 15.13 5.20
CA LEU A 34 1.44 13.76 5.48
C LEU A 34 2.58 12.81 5.13
N VAL A 35 2.86 11.89 6.04
CA VAL A 35 3.77 10.77 5.81
C VAL A 35 2.97 9.48 5.91
N THR A 36 3.00 8.66 4.87
CA THR A 36 2.43 7.32 4.89
C THR A 36 3.53 6.29 4.72
N GLN A 37 3.64 5.39 5.69
CA GLN A 37 4.47 4.19 5.58
C GLN A 37 3.58 2.99 5.27
N LYS A 38 3.89 2.31 4.16
CA LYS A 38 3.13 1.15 3.69
C LYS A 38 3.89 -0.13 4.00
N THR A 39 3.26 -1.02 4.75
CA THR A 39 3.74 -2.40 4.92
C THR A 39 2.84 -3.32 4.11
N LYS A 40 3.46 -4.16 3.27
CA LYS A 40 2.75 -5.08 2.37
C LYS A 40 3.15 -6.52 2.68
N TRP A 41 2.16 -7.35 2.96
CA TRP A 41 2.30 -8.80 3.06
C TRP A 41 1.62 -9.45 1.86
N LEU A 42 2.31 -10.43 1.29
CA LEU A 42 1.81 -11.22 0.17
C LEU A 42 1.72 -12.67 0.62
N TYR A 43 0.57 -13.29 0.38
CA TYR A 43 0.31 -14.68 0.70
C TYR A 43 -0.20 -15.37 -0.56
N GLU A 44 0.44 -16.49 -0.91
CA GLU A 44 -0.17 -17.42 -1.84
C GLU A 44 -1.29 -18.17 -1.11
N TYR A 45 -2.42 -18.27 -1.79
CA TYR A 45 -3.64 -18.91 -1.37
C TYR A 45 -4.12 -19.80 -2.52
N GLU A 46 -4.92 -20.81 -2.20
CA GLU A 46 -5.45 -21.84 -3.10
C GLU A 46 -5.61 -21.42 -4.56
N GLU A 47 -5.28 -22.30 -5.51
CA GLU A 47 -5.39 -22.02 -6.95
C GLU A 47 -4.58 -20.79 -7.43
N LYS A 48 -3.38 -20.57 -6.84
CA LYS A 48 -2.47 -19.46 -7.17
C LYS A 48 -3.09 -18.07 -7.02
N TRP A 49 -3.97 -17.92 -6.04
CA TRP A 49 -4.42 -16.61 -5.62
C TRP A 49 -3.37 -15.96 -4.75
N ILE A 50 -3.00 -14.73 -5.08
CA ILE A 50 -2.16 -13.88 -4.24
C ILE A 50 -3.08 -12.95 -3.46
N ILE A 51 -3.09 -13.14 -2.15
CA ILE A 51 -3.72 -12.22 -1.20
C ILE A 51 -2.69 -11.20 -0.76
N GLU A 52 -3.00 -9.95 -0.97
CA GLU A 52 -2.19 -8.82 -0.55
C GLU A 52 -2.88 -8.12 0.62
N ILE A 53 -2.18 -8.03 1.74
CA ILE A 53 -2.60 -7.25 2.89
C ILE A 53 -1.66 -6.05 2.98
N ILE A 54 -2.23 -4.85 2.96
CA ILE A 54 -1.49 -3.61 3.13
C ILE A 54 -1.92 -2.95 4.43
N ARG A 55 -0.94 -2.56 5.24
CA ARG A 55 -1.10 -1.67 6.39
C ARG A 55 -0.46 -0.33 6.05
N ASP A 56 -1.29 0.70 5.96
CA ASP A 56 -0.87 2.08 5.80
C ASP A 56 -0.86 2.73 7.20
N GLU A 57 0.33 3.02 7.73
CA GLU A 57 0.50 3.90 8.89
C GLU A 57 0.64 5.34 8.40
N ILE A 58 -0.16 6.25 8.95
CA ILE A 58 -0.26 7.64 8.48
C ILE A 58 0.03 8.59 9.64
N TRP A 59 1.03 9.45 9.45
CA TRP A 59 1.34 10.57 10.32
C TRP A 59 0.97 11.87 9.63
N ASP A 60 0.18 12.67 10.33
CA ASP A 60 -0.14 14.04 9.96
C ASP A 60 0.79 14.96 10.72
N LEU A 61 1.80 15.48 10.03
CA LEU A 61 2.84 16.32 10.64
C LEU A 61 2.30 17.70 11.03
N GLU A 62 1.17 18.13 10.47
CA GLU A 62 0.52 19.39 10.87
C GLU A 62 -0.15 19.26 12.25
N LEU A 63 -0.54 18.04 12.62
CA LEU A 63 -1.14 17.73 13.93
C LEU A 63 -0.09 17.35 14.99
N MET A 64 1.16 17.15 14.59
CA MET A 64 2.23 16.84 15.54
C MET A 64 2.70 18.09 16.27
N ASP A 65 2.73 18.03 17.60
CA ASP A 65 3.30 19.09 18.43
C ASP A 65 4.83 19.05 18.38
N ILE A 66 5.39 19.63 17.30
CA ILE A 66 6.83 19.72 17.07
C ILE A 66 7.28 21.13 17.41
N PRO A 67 8.06 21.32 18.49
CA PRO A 67 8.55 22.65 18.86
C PRO A 67 9.34 23.28 17.72
N GLU A 68 9.18 24.59 17.47
CA GLU A 68 9.86 25.30 16.38
C GLU A 68 11.38 25.05 16.35
N LYS A 69 12.02 25.02 17.53
CA LYS A 69 13.45 24.75 17.69
C LYS A 69 13.87 23.33 17.26
N ARG A 70 12.93 22.41 17.08
CA ARG A 70 13.15 21.02 16.65
C ARG A 70 12.75 20.77 15.19
N GLN A 71 12.15 21.74 14.51
CA GLN A 71 11.64 21.52 13.14
C GLN A 71 12.75 21.31 12.10
N GLU A 72 13.95 21.84 12.36
CA GLU A 72 15.14 21.64 11.52
C GLU A 72 15.89 20.33 11.84
N PHE A 73 15.41 19.56 12.83
CA PHE A 73 15.99 18.29 13.20
C PHE A 73 15.15 17.13 12.67
N HIS A 74 15.84 16.00 12.56
CA HIS A 74 15.25 14.73 12.21
C HIS A 74 14.28 14.25 13.31
N ILE A 75 13.04 13.96 12.89
CA ILE A 75 12.00 13.33 13.68
C ILE A 75 11.97 11.86 13.33
N ASP A 76 12.12 11.02 14.35
CA ASP A 76 11.96 9.59 14.22
C ASP A 76 10.50 9.17 14.46
N LEU A 77 9.83 8.64 13.44
CA LEU A 77 8.46 8.16 13.56
C LEU A 77 8.35 6.85 14.36
N SER A 78 9.47 6.26 14.78
CA SER A 78 9.49 5.17 15.76
C SER A 78 8.97 5.58 17.13
N ASP A 79 9.22 6.83 17.51
CA ASP A 79 8.85 7.36 18.83
C ASP A 79 7.43 7.93 18.87
N GLN A 80 6.70 7.83 17.75
CA GLN A 80 5.41 8.47 17.54
C GLN A 80 4.40 7.46 16.98
N GLU A 81 3.29 7.28 17.67
CA GLU A 81 2.19 6.46 17.14
C GLU A 81 1.59 7.13 15.90
N PRO A 82 1.25 6.37 14.85
CA PRO A 82 0.56 6.90 13.69
C PRO A 82 -0.82 7.43 14.09
N HIS A 83 -1.19 8.57 13.52
CA HIS A 83 -2.51 9.17 13.75
C HIS A 83 -3.63 8.30 13.19
N ARG A 84 -3.36 7.58 12.10
CA ARG A 84 -4.29 6.64 11.48
C ARG A 84 -3.56 5.40 11.01
N VAL A 85 -4.20 4.25 11.18
CA VAL A 85 -3.75 2.97 10.62
C VAL A 85 -4.89 2.43 9.77
N LEU A 86 -4.64 2.22 8.48
CA LEU A 86 -5.60 1.66 7.55
C LEU A 86 -5.13 0.30 7.07
N TYR A 87 -6.05 -0.67 7.03
CA TYR A 87 -5.80 -1.97 6.45
C TYR A 87 -6.56 -2.09 5.13
N LYS A 88 -5.88 -2.61 4.11
CA LYS A 88 -6.44 -2.90 2.80
C LYS A 88 -6.15 -4.34 2.47
N VAL A 89 -7.14 -5.03 1.92
CA VAL A 89 -6.98 -6.39 1.42
C VAL A 89 -7.33 -6.40 -0.05
N SER A 90 -6.43 -6.92 -0.87
CA SER A 90 -6.67 -7.18 -2.29
C SER A 90 -6.35 -8.64 -2.60
N ALA A 91 -7.02 -9.19 -3.61
CA ALA A 91 -6.81 -10.55 -4.06
C ALA A 91 -6.72 -10.56 -5.57
N ARG A 92 -5.72 -11.26 -6.11
CA ARG A 92 -5.51 -11.41 -7.56
C ARG A 92 -4.98 -12.79 -7.88
N ARG A 93 -5.19 -13.30 -9.09
CA ARG A 93 -4.47 -14.50 -9.54
C ARG A 93 -3.06 -14.13 -9.97
N GLU A 94 -2.09 -14.97 -9.61
CA GLU A 94 -0.69 -14.81 -10.02
C GLU A 94 -0.56 -14.80 -11.56
N GLU A 95 -1.29 -15.70 -12.22
CA GLU A 95 -1.33 -15.87 -13.68
C GLU A 95 -1.80 -14.59 -14.42
N TRP A 96 -2.48 -13.65 -13.75
CA TRP A 96 -2.83 -12.36 -14.33
C TRP A 96 -1.62 -11.42 -14.38
N THR A 97 -0.76 -11.50 -13.37
CA THR A 97 0.48 -10.73 -13.31
C THR A 97 1.50 -11.28 -14.30
N ASP A 98 1.60 -12.60 -14.43
CA ASP A 98 2.52 -13.24 -15.38
C ASP A 98 2.17 -12.88 -16.82
N ARG A 99 0.88 -12.95 -17.19
CA ARG A 99 0.41 -12.49 -18.50
C ARG A 99 0.72 -11.01 -18.75
N PHE A 100 0.73 -10.19 -17.70
CA PHE A 100 1.07 -8.76 -17.84
C PHE A 100 2.55 -8.59 -18.17
N ALA A 101 3.41 -9.39 -17.53
CA ALA A 101 4.85 -9.42 -17.79
C ALA A 101 5.19 -9.95 -19.19
N ASP A 102 4.36 -10.85 -19.74
CA ASP A 102 4.53 -11.41 -21.09
C ASP A 102 4.17 -10.44 -22.24
N ASN A 103 3.75 -9.19 -21.96
CA ASN A 103 3.60 -8.14 -22.96
C ASN A 103 4.97 -7.60 -23.45
N LEU A 104 5.84 -8.50 -23.91
CA LEU A 104 7.23 -8.23 -24.30
C LEU A 104 7.36 -7.37 -25.58
N GLY A 105 6.25 -7.05 -26.26
CA GLY A 105 6.24 -6.34 -27.54
C GLY A 105 5.58 -4.96 -27.54
N LEU A 106 5.23 -4.39 -26.37
CA LEU A 106 4.64 -3.05 -26.32
C LEU A 106 5.71 -1.96 -26.51
N GLU A 107 5.48 -1.05 -27.44
CA GLU A 107 6.29 0.16 -27.58
C GLU A 107 5.96 1.19 -26.49
N ILE A 108 6.84 2.18 -26.29
CA ILE A 108 6.62 3.27 -25.32
C ILE A 108 5.30 3.98 -25.65
N GLY A 109 4.36 3.96 -24.70
CA GLY A 109 3.04 4.59 -24.84
C GLY A 109 1.94 3.66 -25.36
N GLN A 110 2.25 2.41 -25.69
CA GLN A 110 1.23 1.40 -25.99
C GLN A 110 0.69 0.75 -24.71
N ALA A 111 -0.59 0.39 -24.74
CA ALA A 111 -1.25 -0.37 -23.70
C ALA A 111 -1.67 -1.73 -24.25
N PRO A 112 -1.68 -2.79 -23.42
CA PRO A 112 -2.16 -4.10 -23.85
C PRO A 112 -3.65 -4.01 -24.28
N TYR A 113 -4.01 -4.68 -25.37
CA TYR A 113 -5.41 -4.79 -25.84
C TYR A 113 -6.16 -5.89 -25.07
N TRP A 114 -6.16 -5.80 -23.75
CA TRP A 114 -6.86 -6.77 -22.92
C TRP A 114 -8.34 -6.40 -22.80
N THR A 115 -9.17 -7.42 -22.89
CA THR A 115 -10.60 -7.35 -22.66
C THR A 115 -10.97 -8.25 -21.48
N PRO A 116 -12.10 -8.00 -20.79
CA PRO A 116 -12.56 -8.89 -19.74
C PRO A 116 -12.72 -10.37 -20.18
N ARG A 117 -12.94 -10.63 -21.47
CA ARG A 117 -13.07 -12.01 -22.01
C ARG A 117 -11.77 -12.81 -21.87
N ASP A 118 -10.63 -12.14 -21.91
CA ASP A 118 -9.31 -12.77 -21.80
C ASP A 118 -9.08 -13.38 -20.40
N PHE A 119 -9.93 -13.03 -19.41
CA PHE A 119 -9.86 -13.50 -18.02
C PHE A 119 -11.08 -14.29 -17.57
N LEU A 120 -12.13 -14.38 -18.39
CA LEU A 120 -13.45 -14.92 -17.99
C LEU A 120 -13.93 -16.10 -18.85
N ALA A 121 -13.14 -16.50 -19.84
CA ALA A 121 -13.52 -17.50 -20.85
C ALA A 121 -12.55 -18.70 -20.91
N THR A 122 -11.89 -19.05 -19.79
CA THR A 122 -11.02 -20.24 -19.72
C THR A 122 -11.60 -21.30 -18.79
N GLU A 123 -11.15 -22.55 -18.90
CA GLU A 123 -11.62 -23.64 -18.02
C GLU A 123 -11.23 -23.40 -16.55
N THR A 124 -10.12 -22.70 -16.32
CA THR A 124 -9.60 -22.37 -14.99
C THR A 124 -10.11 -21.02 -14.48
N GLU A 125 -10.58 -20.13 -15.35
CA GLU A 125 -11.03 -18.77 -15.01
C GLU A 125 -12.46 -18.51 -15.53
N SER A 126 -13.40 -18.45 -14.59
CA SER A 126 -14.78 -18.07 -14.87
C SER A 126 -15.26 -17.05 -13.85
N ALA A 127 -16.22 -16.21 -14.24
CA ALA A 127 -16.84 -15.24 -13.34
C ALA A 127 -17.36 -15.93 -12.07
N GLN A 128 -17.94 -17.14 -12.20
CA GLN A 128 -18.44 -17.91 -11.07
C GLN A 128 -17.32 -18.29 -10.09
N LYS A 129 -16.17 -18.78 -10.58
CA LYS A 129 -15.04 -19.16 -9.72
C LYS A 129 -14.47 -17.94 -8.97
N ILE A 130 -14.35 -16.81 -9.67
CA ILE A 130 -13.89 -15.55 -9.07
C ILE A 130 -14.86 -15.08 -7.97
N MET A 131 -16.17 -15.12 -8.23
CA MET A 131 -17.19 -14.75 -7.24
C MET A 131 -17.17 -15.68 -6.03
N ASN A 132 -17.05 -16.99 -6.24
CA ASN A 132 -16.94 -17.97 -5.15
C ASN A 132 -15.71 -17.71 -4.28
N MET A 133 -14.55 -17.44 -4.89
CA MET A 133 -13.32 -17.12 -4.16
C MET A 133 -13.45 -15.80 -3.39
N ALA A 134 -14.02 -14.76 -4.01
CA ALA A 134 -14.28 -13.49 -3.34
C ALA A 134 -15.19 -13.66 -2.11
N GLN A 135 -16.25 -14.48 -2.22
CA GLN A 135 -17.12 -14.82 -1.10
C GLN A 135 -16.36 -15.58 0.00
N LYS A 136 -15.51 -16.54 -0.38
CA LYS A 136 -14.69 -17.31 0.56
C LYS A 136 -13.73 -16.42 1.34
N ILE A 137 -12.96 -15.57 0.64
CA ILE A 137 -12.03 -14.61 1.26
C ILE A 137 -12.80 -13.63 2.16
N SER A 138 -13.91 -13.08 1.67
CA SER A 138 -14.74 -12.17 2.47
C SER A 138 -15.27 -12.82 3.74
N SER A 139 -15.65 -14.10 3.68
CA SER A 139 -16.11 -14.87 4.85
C SER A 139 -14.99 -15.03 5.89
N ILE A 140 -13.78 -15.41 5.46
CA ILE A 140 -12.60 -15.54 6.33
C ILE A 140 -12.25 -14.19 6.97
N LEU A 141 -12.19 -13.11 6.17
CA LEU A 141 -11.90 -11.78 6.71
C LEU A 141 -12.97 -11.35 7.72
N SER A 142 -14.23 -11.70 7.48
CA SER A 142 -15.34 -11.37 8.37
C SER A 142 -15.34 -12.16 9.68
N SER A 143 -14.72 -13.34 9.74
CA SER A 143 -14.58 -14.11 10.98
C SER A 143 -13.44 -13.60 11.86
N GLU A 144 -12.36 -13.12 11.25
CA GLU A 144 -11.14 -12.73 11.96
C GLU A 144 -11.04 -11.22 12.24
N VAL A 145 -11.66 -10.38 11.40
CA VAL A 145 -11.52 -8.92 11.46
C VAL A 145 -12.81 -8.28 11.98
N PRO A 146 -12.75 -7.42 13.02
CA PRO A 146 -13.90 -6.66 13.49
C PRO A 146 -14.54 -5.86 12.35
N GLN A 147 -15.80 -6.14 12.07
CA GLN A 147 -16.59 -5.39 11.11
C GLN A 147 -17.12 -4.11 11.78
N TYR A 148 -16.49 -2.98 11.50
CA TYR A 148 -16.88 -1.68 12.09
C TYR A 148 -18.27 -1.18 11.68
N TRP A 149 -18.92 -1.80 10.69
CA TRP A 149 -20.29 -1.48 10.28
C TRP A 149 -21.35 -2.33 11.00
N ASN A 150 -20.95 -3.37 11.74
CA ASN A 150 -21.86 -4.28 12.45
C ASN A 150 -22.00 -3.92 13.95
N THR A 151 -21.32 -2.86 14.41
CA THR A 151 -21.34 -2.38 15.80
C THR A 151 -22.35 -1.27 16.06
N LEU A 152 -23.22 -0.98 15.07
CA LEU A 152 -24.31 0.00 15.15
C LEU A 152 -25.71 -0.64 15.31
N MET A 153 -25.79 -1.92 15.72
CA MET A 153 -27.05 -2.55 16.17
C MET A 153 -27.05 -2.78 17.67
#